data_AF-X1J2B8-F1
#
_entry.id   AF-X1J2B8-F1
#
_cell.length_a   1.000
_cell.length_b   1.000
_cell.length_c   1.000
_cell.angle_alpha   90.00
_cell.angle_beta   90.00
_cell.angle_gamma   90.00
#
_symmetry.space_group_name_H-M   'P 1'
#
loop_
_entity.id
_entity.type
_entity.pdbx_description
1 polymer ?
#
loop_
_entity_poly.entity_id
_entity_poly.type
_entity_poly.pdbx_seq_one_letter_code
_entity_poly.pdbx_strand_id
1 'polypeptide(L)'
;LFEPTHGSAPKYAGQYKVNPMAMLLTVKLMLDYLEEKELAQRLENAIAQVIEEGKVRTYDLGGAASTLDVAREVAKKVISNK
;
A
#
# COMPACT_ATOMS: atom_id res chain seq x y z
N LEU A 1 -0.23 -10.16 -16.08
CA LEU A 1 -0.90 -8.96 -15.53
C LEU A 1 -0.90 -9.11 -14.01
N PHE A 2 -0.52 -8.05 -13.29
CA PHE A 2 -0.59 -8.02 -11.83
C PHE A 2 -1.77 -7.13 -11.45
N GLU A 3 -2.69 -7.63 -10.63
CA GLU A 3 -3.86 -6.89 -10.16
C GLU A 3 -4.17 -7.21 -8.69
N PRO A 4 -4.80 -6.29 -7.94
CA PRO A 4 -5.32 -6.60 -6.62
C PRO A 4 -6.54 -7.52 -6.73
N THR A 5 -6.69 -8.47 -5.81
CA THR A 5 -7.76 -9.50 -5.86
C THR A 5 -9.14 -8.99 -5.47
N HIS A 6 -9.24 -7.81 -4.85
CA HIS A 6 -10.53 -7.23 -4.45
C HIS A 6 -11.23 -6.56 -5.63
N GLY A 7 -12.57 -6.50 -5.58
CA GLY A 7 -13.37 -5.81 -6.59
C GLY A 7 -13.23 -4.28 -6.56
N SER A 8 -13.96 -3.61 -7.45
CA SER A 8 -13.86 -2.15 -7.70
C SER A 8 -14.44 -1.24 -6.61
N ALA A 9 -15.23 -1.78 -5.69
CA ALA A 9 -15.88 -1.05 -4.59
C ALA A 9 -16.49 0.32 -5.03
N PRO A 10 -17.40 0.35 -6.03
CA PRO A 10 -17.83 1.57 -6.71
C PRO A 10 -18.46 2.61 -5.77
N LYS A 11 -19.09 2.16 -4.68
CA LYS A 11 -19.64 3.02 -3.62
C LYS A 11 -18.62 3.91 -2.91
N TYR A 12 -17.31 3.64 -3.06
CA TYR A 12 -16.22 4.41 -2.46
C TYR A 12 -15.35 5.13 -3.49
N ALA A 13 -15.71 5.06 -4.77
CA ALA A 13 -15.01 5.78 -5.83
C ALA A 13 -14.97 7.29 -5.53
N GLY A 14 -13.79 7.90 -5.67
CA GLY A 14 -13.58 9.33 -5.43
C GLY A 14 -13.56 9.77 -3.96
N GLN A 15 -13.74 8.86 -3.00
CA GLN A 15 -13.85 9.22 -1.57
C GLN A 15 -12.56 9.05 -0.77
N TYR A 16 -11.49 8.51 -1.38
CA TYR A 16 -10.24 8.19 -0.70
C TYR A 16 -10.44 7.42 0.61
N LYS A 17 -11.35 6.43 0.60
CA LYS A 17 -11.72 5.67 1.80
C LYS A 17 -11.11 4.27 1.87
N VAL A 18 -10.82 3.66 0.72
CA VAL A 18 -10.42 2.25 0.63
C VAL A 18 -8.95 2.03 0.96
N ASN A 19 -8.64 0.84 1.44
CA ASN A 19 -7.28 0.41 1.73
C ASN A 19 -6.45 0.22 0.43
N PRO A 20 -5.34 0.94 0.24
CA PRO A 20 -4.51 0.80 -0.96
C PRO A 20 -3.51 -0.38 -0.89
N MET A 21 -3.37 -1.08 0.24
CA MET A 21 -2.29 -2.04 0.47
C MET A 21 -2.23 -3.16 -0.56
N ALA A 22 -3.36 -3.71 -0.98
CA ALA A 22 -3.39 -4.78 -1.98
C ALA A 22 -2.81 -4.31 -3.32
N MET A 23 -3.18 -3.11 -3.78
CA MET A 23 -2.63 -2.52 -5.00
C MET A 23 -1.12 -2.25 -4.88
N LEU A 24 -0.65 -1.79 -3.72
CA LEU A 24 0.78 -1.57 -3.48
C LEU A 24 1.58 -2.89 -3.49
N LEU A 25 1.04 -3.97 -2.92
CA LEU A 25 1.63 -5.30 -3.00
C LEU A 25 1.63 -5.85 -4.43
N THR A 26 0.60 -5.56 -5.22
CA THR A 26 0.58 -5.86 -6.65
C THR A 26 1.72 -5.16 -7.39
N VAL A 27 2.01 -3.88 -7.07
CA VAL A 27 3.18 -3.16 -7.61
C VAL A 27 4.49 -3.84 -7.20
N LYS A 28 4.61 -4.31 -5.95
CA LYS A 28 5.77 -5.08 -5.50
C LYS A 28 5.98 -6.34 -6.34
N LEU A 29 4.92 -7.10 -6.63
CA LEU A 29 5.01 -8.29 -7.49
C LEU A 29 5.46 -7.93 -8.90
N MET A 30 4.98 -6.81 -9.44
CA MET A 30 5.42 -6.31 -10.75
C MET A 30 6.91 -5.92 -10.74
N LEU A 31 7.39 -5.22 -9.71
CA LEU A 31 8.80 -4.85 -9.59
C LEU A 31 9.71 -6.09 -9.53
N ASP A 32 9.32 -7.10 -8.73
CA ASP A 32 10.07 -8.35 -8.62
C ASP A 32 10.14 -9.09 -9.97
N TYR A 33 9.04 -9.10 -10.73
CA TYR A 33 9.01 -9.67 -12.09
C TYR A 33 9.91 -8.93 -13.09
N LEU A 34 10.07 -7.61 -12.93
CA LEU A 34 10.95 -6.78 -13.76
C LEU A 34 12.43 -6.85 -13.31
N GLU A 35 12.76 -7.75 -12.38
CA GLU A 35 14.09 -7.89 -11.76
C GLU A 35 14.54 -6.67 -10.94
N GLU A 36 13.62 -5.74 -10.64
CA GLU A 36 13.83 -4.57 -9.77
C GLU A 36 13.73 -4.96 -8.28
N LYS A 37 14.52 -5.96 -7.87
CA LYS A 37 14.41 -6.62 -6.56
C LYS A 37 14.64 -5.70 -5.38
N GLU A 38 15.56 -4.74 -5.51
CA GLU A 38 15.80 -3.75 -4.45
C GLU A 38 14.57 -2.87 -4.22
N LEU A 39 13.95 -2.38 -5.29
CA LEU A 39 12.74 -1.57 -5.21
C LEU A 39 11.56 -2.38 -4.66
N ALA A 40 11.42 -3.64 -5.10
CA ALA A 40 10.40 -4.56 -4.58
C ALA A 40 10.54 -4.75 -3.07
N GLN A 41 11.77 -5.03 -2.59
CA GLN A 41 12.04 -5.22 -1.17
C GLN A 41 11.83 -3.94 -0.36
N ARG A 42 12.27 -2.79 -0.88
CA ARG A 42 12.07 -1.49 -0.22
C ARG A 42 10.59 -1.17 -0.05
N LEU A 43 9.76 -1.44 -1.06
CA LEU A 43 8.31 -1.27 -0.98
C LEU A 43 7.67 -2.24 0.01
N GLU A 44 8.05 -3.52 -0.02
CA GLU A 44 7.54 -4.54 0.91
C GLU A 44 7.86 -4.18 2.37
N ASN A 45 9.11 -3.78 2.65
CA ASN A 45 9.54 -3.37 3.98
C ASN A 45 8.79 -2.12 4.47
N ALA A 46 8.58 -1.14 3.58
CA ALA A 46 7.79 0.05 3.91
C ALA A 46 6.34 -0.30 4.26
N ILE A 47 5.69 -1.18 3.49
CA ILE A 47 4.33 -1.67 3.77
C ILE A 47 4.30 -2.40 5.12
N ALA A 48 5.22 -3.33 5.34
CA ALA A 48 5.31 -4.10 6.57
C ALA A 48 5.47 -3.18 7.80
N GLN A 49 6.32 -2.17 7.71
CA GLN A 49 6.54 -1.22 8.78
C GLN A 49 5.31 -0.34 9.07
N VAL A 50 4.54 0.10 8.05
CA VAL A 50 3.27 0.81 8.28
C VAL A 50 2.28 -0.07 9.03
N ILE A 51 2.18 -1.35 8.64
CA ILE A 51 1.29 -2.33 9.27
C ILE A 51 1.72 -2.59 10.71
N GLU A 52 3.00 -2.82 10.95
CA GLU A 52 3.58 -3.08 12.27
C GLU A 52 3.36 -1.91 13.23
N GLU A 53 3.59 -0.67 12.77
CA GLU A 53 3.37 0.52 13.59
C GLU A 53 1.89 0.71 13.93
N GLY A 54 0.97 0.30 13.04
CA GLY A 54 -0.48 0.35 13.27
C GLY A 54 -1.08 1.77 13.40
N LYS A 55 -0.28 2.82 13.19
CA LYS A 55 -0.67 4.23 13.43
C LYS A 55 -1.58 4.80 12.34
N VAL A 56 -1.33 4.43 11.07
CA VAL A 56 -2.06 4.95 9.90
C VAL A 56 -2.76 3.77 9.21
N ARG A 57 -4.05 3.60 9.45
CA ARG A 57 -4.84 2.46 8.94
C ARG A 57 -6.26 2.89 8.56
N THR A 58 -6.78 2.32 7.48
CA THR A 58 -8.13 2.57 6.96
C THR A 58 -9.21 1.89 7.81
N TYR A 59 -10.47 2.17 7.50
CA TYR A 59 -11.63 1.69 8.26
C TYR A 59 -11.73 0.15 8.34
N ASP A 60 -11.33 -0.55 7.28
CA ASP A 60 -11.32 -2.02 7.21
C ASP A 60 -10.28 -2.65 8.14
N LEU A 61 -9.28 -1.87 8.55
CA LEU A 61 -8.28 -2.24 9.56
C LEU A 61 -8.56 -1.58 10.91
N GLY A 62 -9.75 -1.02 11.12
CA GLY A 62 -10.19 -0.42 12.38
C GLY A 62 -9.60 0.95 12.68
N GLY A 63 -9.16 1.71 11.67
CA GLY A 63 -8.72 3.10 11.82
C GLY A 63 -9.58 4.10 11.07
N ALA A 64 -9.11 5.35 11.05
CA ALA A 64 -9.83 6.47 10.43
C ALA A 64 -9.02 7.15 9.32
N ALA A 65 -7.85 6.59 8.96
CA ALA A 65 -7.00 7.16 7.93
C ALA A 65 -7.65 7.01 6.55
N SER A 66 -7.42 7.99 5.67
CA SER A 66 -7.83 7.91 4.26
C SER A 66 -6.88 7.02 3.44
N THR A 67 -7.31 6.64 2.24
CA THR A 67 -6.45 6.01 1.22
C THR A 67 -5.16 6.79 1.01
N LEU A 68 -5.27 8.12 0.95
CA LEU A 68 -4.12 9.00 0.71
C LEU A 68 -3.18 9.05 1.91
N ASP A 69 -3.69 8.98 3.13
CA ASP A 69 -2.85 9.00 4.33
C ASP A 69 -2.00 7.72 4.40
N VAL A 70 -2.61 6.56 4.17
CA VAL A 70 -1.88 5.29 4.10
C VAL A 70 -0.85 5.33 2.97
N ALA A 71 -1.23 5.73 1.76
CA ALA A 71 -0.32 5.79 0.61
C ALA A 71 0.87 6.74 0.86
N ARG A 72 0.63 7.91 1.44
CA ARG A 72 1.70 8.86 1.81
C ARG A 72 2.63 8.28 2.86
N GLU A 73 2.10 7.58 3.86
CA GLU A 73 2.92 7.00 4.92
C GLU A 73 3.82 5.89 4.38
N VAL A 74 3.30 5.02 3.51
CA VAL A 74 4.13 4.03 2.79
C VAL A 74 5.20 4.75 1.96
N ALA A 75 4.84 5.77 1.17
CA ALA A 75 5.79 6.49 0.32
C ALA A 75 6.93 7.14 1.12
N LYS A 76 6.63 7.75 2.28
CA LYS A 76 7.65 8.30 3.18
C LYS A 76 8.64 7.24 3.64
N LYS A 77 8.16 6.04 4.02
CA LYS A 77 9.02 4.94 4.47
C LYS A 77 9.87 4.38 3.33
N VAL A 78 9.34 4.27 2.11
CA VAL A 78 10.12 3.89 0.92
C VAL A 78 11.30 4.84 0.70
N ILE A 79 11.09 6.15 0.83
CA ILE A 79 12.13 7.17 0.64
C ILE A 79 13.15 7.19 1.79
N SER A 80 12.70 6.92 3.02
CA SER A 80 13.53 7.00 4.23
C SER A 80 14.39 5.75 4.43
N ASN A 81 13.94 4.58 3.96
CA ASN A 81 14.68 3.34 3.99
C ASN A 81 15.71 3.36 2.84
N LYS A 82 16.93 3.81 3.15
CA LYS A 82 18.13 3.67 2.31
C LYS A 82 18.81 2.35 2.57
#